data_AF-A0A2N1ALH3-F1
#
_entry.id   AF-A0A2N1ALH3-F1
#
_cell.length_a   1.000
_cell.length_b   1.000
_cell.length_c   1.000
_cell.angle_alpha   90.00
_cell.angle_beta   90.00
_cell.angle_gamma   90.00
#
_symmetry.space_group_name_H-M   'P 1'
#
loop_
_entity.id
_entity.type
_entity.pdbx_description
1 polymer ?
#
loop_
_entity_poly.entity_id
_entity_poly.type
_entity_poly.pdbx_seq_one_letter_code
_entity_poly.pdbx_strand_id
1 'polypeptide(L)'
;MNSSTESHPSLQRRIRYSTDEVYSRYLGISLPVANVNKFCEGRFGRFLADKLGIKKLPYNITLVDLVSSGCMTPNLVVNLPCYYFESWLNFPCCPRQNSDEEYEEIAGLYSYEAVLSSIDNIEDIIHPYDELKSDFVERYRANLPLKYISFQHPNGRHYKAGEFYFSYWQGMALASSIHKINNIELHLSQQEGVKRAKEIIKSSVEEFCERYGDSLERVSWYRTAIAVEQFSNINATYEDIISELGKYREVDQGVLINDLKKLLCLYKEWSNLVDNIGCTVVAKGLEVLRKDTYLVFEQLCVFGVDKYSLFEQFSYGRHSCEWAQLHEVVYFEDYKFKIFFEKNLDLYCKRVKPLGYGCNSKIFESFSKIQGFYPWVRSLYDLHEKMKWDGEVDFSHSRIVDCLIVASVRTEIVIREMLRVSFKGLNDYDADGNLSKILFRIGDYIGEEDGEILKTVKSKSKSTRLDSRPEDIFSEIDSIGFKKWSKRDCLFFKSILKFVCARNYFAHHAYKDEEFDSFASELAAETLMSLVETLLFFHRICDKKNRLASGGDQV
;
A
#
# COMPACT_ATOMS: atom_id res chain seq x y z
N MET A 1 14.47 -30.39 -1.23
CA MET A 1 14.45 -29.88 -2.61
C MET A 1 13.37 -28.84 -2.65
N ASN A 2 13.75 -27.57 -2.49
CA ASN A 2 12.83 -26.45 -2.39
C ASN A 2 12.51 -26.00 -3.81
N SER A 3 11.28 -26.27 -4.26
CA SER A 3 10.75 -25.69 -5.48
C SER A 3 10.54 -24.21 -5.24
N SER A 4 11.37 -23.41 -5.88
CA SER A 4 11.16 -22.00 -6.15
C SER A 4 9.80 -21.83 -6.83
N THR A 5 8.80 -21.42 -6.06
CA THR A 5 7.67 -20.66 -6.59
C THR A 5 8.26 -19.47 -7.32
N GLU A 6 8.01 -19.36 -8.62
CA GLU A 6 8.25 -18.15 -9.38
C GLU A 6 7.45 -17.01 -8.75
N SER A 7 8.07 -16.31 -7.81
CA SER A 7 7.54 -15.07 -7.28
C SER A 7 7.53 -14.07 -8.43
N HIS A 8 6.37 -13.65 -8.90
CA HIS A 8 6.24 -12.48 -9.76
C HIS A 8 7.07 -11.32 -9.14
N PRO A 9 8.13 -10.82 -9.79
CA PRO A 9 9.13 -9.97 -9.11
C PRO A 9 8.67 -8.56 -8.73
N SER A 10 7.39 -8.20 -8.85
CA SER A 10 7.00 -6.78 -8.85
C SER A 10 6.03 -6.33 -7.77
N LEU A 11 5.82 -7.14 -6.73
CA LEU A 11 4.87 -6.85 -5.66
C LEU A 11 5.33 -7.40 -4.30
N GLN A 12 6.52 -7.01 -3.82
CA GLN A 12 6.84 -7.14 -2.39
C GLN A 12 5.99 -6.14 -1.59
N ARG A 13 4.71 -6.47 -1.43
CA ARG A 13 3.68 -5.67 -0.78
C ARG A 13 3.74 -5.90 0.73
N ARG A 14 3.85 -4.82 1.50
CA ARG A 14 3.73 -4.85 2.97
C ARG A 14 2.33 -4.46 3.41
N ILE A 15 1.32 -5.23 3.02
CA ILE A 15 0.00 -5.07 3.61
C ILE A 15 -0.08 -5.91 4.85
N ARG A 16 -0.54 -5.28 5.94
CA ARG A 16 -0.79 -5.97 7.19
C ARG A 16 -2.26 -6.39 7.22
N TYR A 17 -2.46 -7.66 7.45
CA TYR A 17 -3.75 -8.24 7.78
C TYR A 17 -3.79 -8.49 9.28
N SER A 18 -5.00 -8.44 9.85
CA SER A 18 -5.23 -8.83 11.23
C SER A 18 -6.18 -10.01 11.23
N THR A 19 -6.05 -10.92 12.20
CA THR A 19 -6.92 -12.10 12.34
C THR A 19 -8.41 -11.73 12.42
N ASP A 20 -8.75 -10.55 12.93
CA ASP A 20 -10.14 -10.04 12.93
C ASP A 20 -10.75 -9.89 11.51
N GLU A 21 -9.92 -9.77 10.46
CA GLU A 21 -10.38 -9.61 9.06
C GLU A 21 -10.93 -10.90 8.45
N VAL A 22 -10.65 -12.06 9.05
CA VAL A 22 -11.32 -13.33 8.73
C VAL A 22 -12.84 -13.24 8.96
N TYR A 23 -13.29 -12.26 9.75
CA TYR A 23 -14.70 -12.04 10.04
C TYR A 23 -15.24 -10.80 9.36
N SER A 24 -14.53 -10.21 8.39
CA SER A 24 -14.89 -8.93 7.77
C SER A 24 -16.33 -8.90 7.23
N ARG A 25 -16.90 -10.04 6.85
CA ARG A 25 -18.30 -10.14 6.38
C ARG A 25 -19.35 -10.35 7.45
N TYR A 26 -18.97 -10.98 8.55
CA TYR A 26 -19.88 -11.38 9.61
C TYR A 26 -19.28 -11.05 10.97
N LEU A 27 -19.25 -9.76 11.27
CA LEU A 27 -18.88 -9.27 12.58
C LEU A 27 -20.12 -9.31 13.49
N GLY A 28 -20.15 -10.28 14.40
CA GLY A 28 -21.24 -10.45 15.36
C GLY A 28 -21.29 -9.33 16.41
N ILE A 29 -22.50 -8.99 16.85
CA ILE A 29 -22.76 -8.18 18.04
C ILE A 29 -23.33 -9.07 19.14
N SER A 30 -22.78 -8.95 20.36
CA SER A 30 -23.18 -9.80 21.48
C SER A 30 -24.47 -9.27 22.13
N LEU A 31 -25.63 -9.67 21.62
CA LEU A 31 -26.94 -9.27 22.14
C LEU A 31 -27.34 -9.89 23.50
N PRO A 32 -27.05 -11.17 23.79
CA PRO A 32 -27.58 -11.81 25.01
C PRO A 32 -27.00 -11.26 26.32
N VAL A 33 -25.82 -10.64 26.26
CA VAL A 33 -25.09 -10.06 27.41
C VAL A 33 -25.06 -8.54 27.36
N ALA A 34 -25.78 -7.93 26.41
CA ALA A 34 -25.69 -6.51 26.12
C ALA A 34 -25.92 -5.66 27.38
N ASN A 35 -24.84 -5.05 27.87
CA ASN A 35 -24.90 -4.09 28.96
C ASN A 35 -25.63 -2.85 28.46
N VAL A 36 -26.73 -2.48 29.12
CA VAL A 36 -27.60 -1.35 28.76
C VAL A 36 -26.81 -0.02 28.61
N ASN A 37 -25.64 0.07 29.25
CA ASN A 37 -24.78 1.26 29.22
C ASN A 37 -23.73 1.28 28.10
N LYS A 38 -23.62 0.25 27.25
CA LYS A 38 -22.64 0.20 26.15
C LYS A 38 -23.31 0.37 24.80
N PHE A 39 -22.64 1.11 23.91
CA PHE A 39 -23.08 1.34 22.53
C PHE A 39 -23.25 0.03 21.73
N CYS A 40 -22.27 -0.86 21.83
CA CYS A 40 -22.26 -2.21 21.24
C CYS A 40 -21.14 -3.05 21.87
N GLU A 41 -21.33 -4.37 21.98
CA GLU A 41 -20.28 -5.36 22.29
C GLU A 41 -20.12 -6.34 21.11
N GLY A 42 -19.05 -7.14 21.11
CA GLY A 42 -18.75 -8.09 20.03
C GLY A 42 -17.72 -7.58 19.02
N ARG A 43 -17.48 -8.38 17.96
CA ARG A 43 -16.44 -8.09 16.95
C ARG A 43 -16.77 -6.81 16.17
N PHE A 44 -18.05 -6.56 15.86
CA PHE A 44 -18.43 -5.33 15.17
C PHE A 44 -18.28 -4.10 16.07
N GLY A 45 -18.66 -4.19 17.35
CA GLY A 45 -18.43 -3.11 18.32
C GLY A 45 -16.94 -2.76 18.47
N ARG A 46 -16.05 -3.77 18.50
CA ARG A 46 -14.59 -3.57 18.48
C ARG A 46 -14.13 -2.89 17.20
N PHE A 47 -14.61 -3.32 16.04
CA PHE A 47 -14.32 -2.66 14.77
C PHE A 47 -14.73 -1.17 14.77
N LEU A 48 -15.96 -0.86 15.20
CA LEU A 48 -16.43 0.52 15.32
C LEU A 48 -15.55 1.36 16.26
N ALA A 49 -15.20 0.84 17.43
CA ALA A 49 -14.42 1.57 18.43
C ALA A 49 -12.95 1.74 18.02
N ASP A 50 -12.30 0.67 17.58
CA ASP A 50 -10.85 0.63 17.37
C ASP A 50 -10.47 1.16 15.99
N LYS A 51 -11.21 0.76 14.94
CA LYS A 51 -10.92 1.15 13.56
C LYS A 51 -11.56 2.47 13.19
N LEU A 52 -12.79 2.76 13.62
CA LEU A 52 -13.52 3.99 13.25
C LEU A 52 -13.56 5.04 14.37
N GLY A 53 -13.29 4.67 15.63
CA GLY A 53 -13.39 5.60 16.76
C GLY A 53 -14.82 5.86 17.25
N ILE A 54 -15.81 5.09 16.79
CA ILE A 54 -17.21 5.22 17.20
C ILE A 54 -17.43 4.41 18.48
N LYS A 55 -17.32 5.08 19.63
CA LYS A 55 -17.53 4.45 20.95
C LYS A 55 -18.93 4.66 21.53
N LYS A 56 -19.61 5.71 21.08
CA LYS A 56 -20.99 6.06 21.46
C LYS A 56 -21.63 6.93 20.38
N LEU A 57 -22.95 6.96 20.37
CA LEU A 57 -23.74 7.91 19.59
C LEU A 57 -24.42 8.93 20.54
N PRO A 58 -24.87 10.08 20.01
CA PRO A 58 -25.68 11.04 20.77
C PRO A 58 -26.84 10.38 21.51
N TYR A 59 -27.16 10.90 22.69
CA TYR A 59 -28.24 10.44 23.57
C TYR A 59 -28.15 8.96 23.97
N ASN A 60 -26.95 8.37 23.89
CA ASN A 60 -26.68 6.96 24.13
C ASN A 60 -27.52 6.02 23.23
N ILE A 61 -27.82 6.44 22.00
CA ILE A 61 -28.45 5.55 21.00
C ILE A 61 -27.54 4.34 20.80
N THR A 62 -28.07 3.14 21.06
CA THR A 62 -27.34 1.89 20.89
C THR A 62 -27.45 1.38 19.46
N LEU A 63 -26.55 0.47 19.06
CA LEU A 63 -26.69 -0.19 17.74
C LEU A 63 -27.99 -0.98 17.63
N VAL A 64 -28.46 -1.55 18.75
CA VAL A 64 -29.75 -2.25 18.82
C VAL A 64 -30.91 -1.31 18.54
N ASP A 65 -30.86 -0.07 19.04
CA ASP A 65 -31.88 0.94 18.75
C ASP A 65 -31.92 1.30 17.26
N LEU A 66 -30.76 1.36 16.61
CA LEU A 66 -30.65 1.62 15.18
C LEU A 66 -31.29 0.50 14.35
N VAL A 67 -31.00 -0.77 14.68
CA VAL A 67 -31.62 -1.91 14.00
C VAL A 67 -33.12 -1.95 14.25
N SER A 68 -33.56 -1.76 15.49
CA SER A 68 -34.98 -1.72 15.87
C SER A 68 -35.78 -0.65 15.11
N SER A 69 -35.13 0.47 14.81
CA SER A 69 -35.75 1.62 14.13
C SER A 69 -35.60 1.55 12.60
N GLY A 70 -35.00 0.47 12.07
CA GLY A 70 -34.71 0.32 10.64
C GLY A 70 -33.70 1.34 10.10
N CYS A 71 -32.84 1.90 10.96
CA CYS A 71 -31.73 2.77 10.54
C CYS A 71 -30.54 1.97 9.99
N MET A 72 -30.38 0.71 10.42
CA MET A 72 -29.36 -0.21 9.93
C MET A 72 -29.93 -1.62 9.81
N THR A 73 -29.51 -2.35 8.78
CA THR A 73 -29.96 -3.70 8.49
C THR A 73 -28.76 -4.65 8.57
N PRO A 74 -28.69 -5.58 9.54
CA PRO A 74 -27.64 -6.59 9.58
C PRO A 74 -27.62 -7.46 8.32
N ASN A 75 -26.45 -7.95 7.93
CA ASN A 75 -26.29 -8.90 6.82
C ASN A 75 -26.90 -10.27 7.16
N LEU A 76 -26.76 -10.70 8.41
CA LEU A 76 -27.36 -11.92 8.92
C LEU A 76 -27.95 -11.68 10.31
N VAL A 77 -29.13 -12.23 10.50
CA VAL A 77 -29.86 -12.23 11.77
C VAL A 77 -30.16 -13.67 12.12
N VAL A 78 -29.63 -14.14 13.24
CA VAL A 78 -29.83 -15.51 13.72
C VAL A 78 -30.68 -15.46 14.98
N ASN A 79 -31.81 -16.17 15.00
CA ASN A 79 -32.56 -16.41 16.22
C ASN A 79 -32.15 -17.76 16.80
N LEU A 80 -31.72 -17.74 18.05
CA LEU A 80 -31.36 -18.95 18.77
C LEU A 80 -32.55 -19.40 19.62
N PRO A 81 -32.76 -20.72 19.77
CA PRO A 81 -33.85 -21.22 20.59
C PRO A 81 -33.64 -20.86 22.07
N CYS A 82 -34.72 -20.58 22.80
CA CYS A 82 -34.63 -20.19 24.21
C CYS A 82 -33.98 -21.27 25.09
N TYR A 83 -34.25 -22.56 24.80
CA TYR A 83 -33.69 -23.69 25.52
C TYR A 83 -32.15 -23.73 25.47
N TYR A 84 -31.52 -23.14 24.45
CA TYR A 84 -30.06 -23.02 24.38
C TYR A 84 -29.51 -22.16 25.51
N PHE A 85 -30.18 -21.04 25.83
CA PHE A 85 -29.76 -20.16 26.91
C PHE A 85 -30.18 -20.71 28.26
N GLU A 86 -31.38 -21.29 28.36
CA GLU A 86 -31.91 -21.85 29.61
C GLU A 86 -31.09 -23.04 30.14
N SER A 87 -30.35 -23.73 29.28
CA SER A 87 -29.43 -24.81 29.68
C SER A 87 -28.14 -24.31 30.32
N TRP A 88 -27.84 -23.00 30.29
CA TRP A 88 -26.64 -22.43 30.88
C TRP A 88 -26.80 -22.22 32.39
N LEU A 89 -26.40 -23.21 33.18
CA LEU A 89 -26.43 -23.12 34.66
C LEU A 89 -25.76 -21.83 35.20
N ASN A 90 -24.70 -21.35 34.54
CA ASN A 90 -23.95 -20.15 34.92
C ASN A 90 -24.11 -18.97 33.95
N PHE A 91 -25.26 -18.84 33.26
CA PHE A 91 -25.52 -17.75 32.33
C PHE A 91 -25.21 -16.35 32.93
N PRO A 92 -24.45 -15.45 32.25
CA PRO A 92 -23.92 -15.55 30.89
C PRO A 92 -22.42 -15.96 30.83
N CYS A 93 -21.83 -16.42 31.94
CA CYS A 93 -20.38 -16.51 32.07
C CYS A 93 -19.74 -17.75 31.43
N CYS A 94 -20.53 -18.81 31.14
CA CYS A 94 -20.03 -19.98 30.41
C CYS A 94 -21.20 -20.86 29.91
N PRO A 95 -21.23 -21.23 28.61
CA PRO A 95 -21.94 -22.43 28.18
C PRO A 95 -21.23 -23.68 28.73
N ARG A 96 -21.99 -24.56 29.40
CA ARG A 96 -21.79 -26.04 29.57
C ARG A 96 -21.31 -26.63 30.91
N GLN A 97 -22.05 -27.69 31.29
CA GLN A 97 -21.52 -28.93 31.86
C GLN A 97 -22.05 -30.21 31.17
N ASN A 98 -23.15 -30.18 30.41
CA ASN A 98 -23.66 -31.35 29.66
C ASN A 98 -23.70 -31.06 28.15
N SER A 99 -23.05 -31.93 27.37
CA SER A 99 -22.91 -31.83 25.91
C SER A 99 -23.84 -32.85 25.23
N ASP A 100 -25.06 -32.45 24.89
CA ASP A 100 -25.77 -33.13 23.80
C ASP A 100 -25.30 -32.52 22.47
N GLU A 101 -25.16 -33.33 21.42
CA GLU A 101 -24.65 -32.94 20.09
C GLU A 101 -25.43 -31.75 19.49
N GLU A 102 -26.74 -31.67 19.75
CA GLU A 102 -27.59 -30.56 19.30
C GLU A 102 -27.12 -29.20 19.86
N TYR A 103 -26.57 -29.16 21.08
CA TYR A 103 -26.04 -27.93 21.67
C TYR A 103 -24.65 -27.56 21.14
N GLU A 104 -23.85 -28.52 20.65
CA GLU A 104 -22.57 -28.24 19.97
C GLU A 104 -22.83 -27.49 18.66
N GLU A 105 -23.81 -27.98 17.90
CA GLU A 105 -24.20 -27.39 16.62
C GLU A 105 -24.71 -25.95 16.84
N ILE A 106 -25.61 -25.73 17.81
CA ILE A 106 -26.14 -24.40 18.15
C ILE A 106 -25.06 -23.45 18.74
N ALA A 107 -24.08 -23.97 19.48
CA ALA A 107 -22.98 -23.15 20.01
C ALA A 107 -21.97 -22.72 18.93
N GLY A 108 -21.67 -23.60 17.96
CA GLY A 108 -20.86 -23.25 16.78
C GLY A 108 -21.48 -22.12 15.94
N LEU A 109 -22.79 -21.92 16.07
CA LEU A 109 -23.56 -20.87 15.38
C LEU A 109 -23.55 -19.52 16.11
N TYR A 110 -23.35 -19.52 17.43
CA TYR A 110 -23.35 -18.33 18.31
C TYR A 110 -21.97 -17.63 18.34
N SER A 111 -20.90 -18.34 18.03
CA SER A 111 -19.57 -17.76 18.01
C SER A 111 -18.69 -18.52 17.04
N TYR A 112 -18.95 -18.35 15.74
CA TYR A 112 -18.04 -18.90 14.75
C TYR A 112 -16.62 -18.36 15.01
N GLU A 113 -15.72 -19.28 15.36
CA GLU A 113 -14.30 -19.04 15.43
C GLU A 113 -13.66 -19.84 14.31
N ALA A 114 -13.05 -19.13 13.36
CA ALA A 114 -12.34 -19.76 12.27
C ALA A 114 -11.19 -20.60 12.85
N VAL A 115 -11.29 -21.92 12.67
CA VAL A 115 -10.23 -22.87 13.00
C VAL A 115 -9.25 -22.87 11.82
N LEU A 116 -8.40 -21.84 11.75
CA LEU A 116 -7.52 -21.62 10.60
C LEU A 116 -6.56 -22.79 10.35
N SER A 117 -6.25 -23.59 11.36
CA SER A 117 -5.40 -24.78 11.25
C SER A 117 -6.05 -25.98 10.57
N SER A 118 -7.38 -25.99 10.42
CA SER A 118 -8.13 -27.06 9.74
C SER A 118 -8.58 -26.67 8.34
N ILE A 119 -8.19 -25.49 7.87
CA ILE A 119 -8.52 -24.97 6.56
C ILE A 119 -7.40 -25.42 5.60
N ASP A 120 -7.73 -26.42 4.78
CA ASP A 120 -6.78 -27.11 3.89
C ASP A 120 -7.16 -27.02 2.40
N ASN A 121 -8.41 -26.68 2.06
CA ASN A 121 -8.90 -26.55 0.68
C ASN A 121 -9.39 -25.14 0.36
N ILE A 122 -9.32 -24.74 -0.91
CA ILE A 122 -9.69 -23.39 -1.32
C ILE A 122 -11.17 -23.07 -1.09
N GLU A 123 -12.04 -24.07 -1.16
CA GLU A 123 -13.46 -23.91 -0.84
C GLU A 123 -13.67 -23.44 0.61
N ASP A 124 -12.78 -23.83 1.53
CA ASP A 124 -12.85 -23.47 2.94
C ASP A 124 -12.43 -22.01 3.23
N ILE A 125 -12.01 -21.23 2.21
CA ILE A 125 -11.72 -19.79 2.38
C ILE A 125 -12.99 -18.95 2.54
N ILE A 126 -14.12 -19.51 2.14
CA ILE A 126 -15.42 -18.86 2.20
C ILE A 126 -15.92 -18.91 3.64
N HIS A 127 -16.52 -17.81 4.11
CA HIS A 127 -17.05 -17.80 5.45
C HIS A 127 -18.22 -18.81 5.52
N PRO A 128 -18.29 -19.68 6.54
CA PRO A 128 -19.29 -20.76 6.57
C PRO A 128 -20.73 -20.27 6.44
N TYR A 129 -21.09 -19.09 6.95
CA TYR A 129 -22.43 -18.51 6.72
C TYR A 129 -22.84 -18.29 5.26
N ASP A 130 -21.89 -18.24 4.33
CA ASP A 130 -22.19 -18.16 2.90
C ASP A 130 -22.47 -19.52 2.27
N GLU A 131 -21.86 -20.57 2.81
CA GLU A 131 -22.00 -21.96 2.36
C GLU A 131 -23.02 -22.76 3.17
N LEU A 132 -23.36 -22.29 4.38
CA LEU A 132 -24.31 -22.92 5.28
C LEU A 132 -25.62 -23.05 4.52
N LYS A 133 -25.87 -24.30 4.10
CA LYS A 133 -26.97 -24.79 3.25
C LYS A 133 -28.22 -23.98 3.48
N SER A 134 -28.95 -23.67 2.42
CA SER A 134 -30.26 -23.00 2.41
C SER A 134 -31.12 -23.35 3.62
N ASP A 135 -31.15 -24.63 4.02
CA ASP A 135 -31.82 -25.15 5.22
C ASP A 135 -31.46 -24.45 6.54
N PHE A 136 -30.19 -24.11 6.79
CA PHE A 136 -29.74 -23.42 8.00
C PHE A 136 -30.19 -21.96 8.03
N VAL A 137 -29.96 -21.25 6.92
CA VAL A 137 -30.42 -19.87 6.74
C VAL A 137 -31.95 -19.86 6.83
N GLU A 138 -32.67 -20.77 6.20
CA GLU A 138 -34.12 -20.88 6.29
C GLU A 138 -34.62 -21.20 7.71
N ARG A 139 -33.91 -22.05 8.46
CA ARG A 139 -34.33 -22.48 9.80
C ARG A 139 -34.14 -21.42 10.89
N TYR A 140 -33.09 -20.60 10.79
CA TYR A 140 -32.72 -19.68 11.88
C TYR A 140 -32.69 -18.21 11.49
N ARG A 141 -32.80 -17.86 10.19
CA ARG A 141 -32.92 -16.47 9.75
C ARG A 141 -34.25 -15.90 10.24
N ALA A 142 -34.17 -14.79 10.94
CA ALA A 142 -35.35 -14.05 11.35
C ALA A 142 -35.62 -12.87 10.41
N ASN A 143 -36.91 -12.59 10.15
CA ASN A 143 -37.33 -11.41 9.42
C ASN A 143 -37.30 -10.16 10.33
N LEU A 144 -36.85 -9.04 9.78
CA LEU A 144 -36.93 -7.73 10.43
C LEU A 144 -38.32 -7.09 10.21
N PRO A 145 -38.79 -6.24 11.15
CA PRO A 145 -38.20 -5.93 12.44
C PRO A 145 -38.46 -7.06 13.45
N LEU A 146 -37.41 -7.50 14.15
CA LEU A 146 -37.57 -8.38 15.29
C LEU A 146 -38.29 -7.60 16.41
N LYS A 147 -39.42 -8.12 16.90
CA LYS A 147 -39.85 -7.75 18.24
C LYS A 147 -38.76 -8.25 19.18
N TYR A 148 -37.99 -7.33 19.76
CA TYR A 148 -36.95 -7.66 20.73
C TYR A 148 -37.60 -8.15 22.02
N ILE A 149 -37.99 -9.42 22.00
CA ILE A 149 -38.53 -10.09 23.17
C ILE A 149 -37.33 -10.36 24.08
N SER A 150 -37.32 -9.67 25.21
CA SER A 150 -36.41 -9.96 26.31
C SER A 150 -36.97 -11.19 27.04
N PHE A 151 -36.18 -12.24 27.13
CA PHE A 151 -36.51 -13.44 27.87
C PHE A 151 -35.86 -13.37 29.26
N GLN A 152 -36.43 -14.08 30.23
CA GLN A 152 -35.86 -14.21 31.56
C GLN A 152 -35.32 -15.62 31.74
N HIS A 153 -34.01 -15.71 31.96
CA HIS A 153 -33.33 -16.95 32.28
C HIS A 153 -33.74 -17.46 33.68
N PRO A 154 -33.75 -18.78 33.95
CA PRO A 154 -34.11 -19.34 35.26
C PRO A 154 -33.36 -18.76 36.47
N ASN A 155 -32.15 -18.23 36.27
CA ASN A 155 -31.38 -17.53 37.31
C ASN A 155 -31.79 -16.05 37.54
N GLY A 156 -32.88 -15.59 36.91
CA GLY A 156 -33.45 -14.26 37.05
C GLY A 156 -32.87 -13.18 36.12
N ARG A 157 -31.80 -13.49 35.38
CA ARG A 157 -31.18 -12.56 34.41
C ARG A 157 -31.98 -12.48 33.12
N HIS A 158 -31.95 -11.33 32.45
CA HIS A 158 -32.62 -11.14 31.17
C HIS A 158 -31.65 -11.34 30.01
N TYR A 159 -32.13 -11.87 28.89
CA TYR A 159 -31.35 -12.07 27.67
C TYR A 159 -32.21 -11.89 26.42
N LYS A 160 -31.54 -11.70 25.27
CA LYS A 160 -32.16 -11.64 23.95
C LYS A 160 -31.73 -12.86 23.16
N ALA A 161 -32.68 -13.61 22.61
CA ALA A 161 -32.43 -14.89 21.97
C ALA A 161 -32.06 -14.74 20.47
N GLY A 162 -31.14 -13.84 20.14
CA GLY A 162 -30.68 -13.66 18.77
C GLY A 162 -29.34 -12.96 18.67
N GLU A 163 -28.79 -12.93 17.46
CA GLU A 163 -27.53 -12.28 17.12
C GLU A 163 -27.63 -11.55 15.78
N PHE A 164 -26.90 -10.44 15.68
CA PHE A 164 -26.76 -9.69 14.42
C PHE A 164 -25.32 -9.71 13.97
N TYR A 165 -25.16 -9.97 12.68
CA TYR A 165 -23.88 -9.97 12.00
C TYR A 165 -23.89 -8.85 10.97
N PHE A 166 -22.86 -8.02 11.04
CA PHE A 166 -22.64 -6.92 10.11
C PHE A 166 -21.37 -7.14 9.32
N SER A 167 -21.38 -6.78 8.04
CA SER A 167 -20.12 -6.56 7.33
C SER A 167 -19.42 -5.33 7.90
N TYR A 168 -18.08 -5.34 7.93
CA TYR A 168 -17.29 -4.22 8.46
C TYR A 168 -17.63 -2.89 7.78
N TRP A 169 -17.93 -2.92 6.47
CA TRP A 169 -18.24 -1.72 5.70
C TRP A 169 -19.57 -1.08 6.13
N GLN A 170 -20.47 -1.80 6.80
CA GLN A 170 -21.68 -1.19 7.36
C GLN A 170 -21.33 -0.22 8.51
N GLY A 171 -20.17 -0.39 9.15
CA GLY A 171 -19.61 0.60 10.05
C GLY A 171 -19.16 1.87 9.32
N MET A 172 -18.68 1.75 8.08
CA MET A 172 -18.34 2.89 7.21
C MET A 172 -19.61 3.66 6.80
N ALA A 173 -20.70 2.95 6.52
CA ALA A 173 -22.01 3.56 6.29
C ALA A 173 -22.47 4.38 7.51
N LEU A 174 -22.32 3.83 8.73
CA LEU A 174 -22.59 4.59 9.95
C LEU A 174 -21.65 5.81 10.10
N ALA A 175 -20.35 5.64 9.84
CA ALA A 175 -19.36 6.72 9.90
C ALA A 175 -19.72 7.92 9.00
N SER A 176 -20.35 7.67 7.85
CA SER A 176 -20.81 8.72 6.92
C SER A 176 -21.80 9.70 7.55
N SER A 177 -22.54 9.28 8.59
CA SER A 177 -23.56 10.08 9.27
C SER A 177 -23.03 10.88 10.47
N ILE A 178 -21.86 10.51 11.03
CA ILE A 178 -21.40 11.01 12.34
C ILE A 178 -21.20 12.53 12.35
N HIS A 179 -20.61 13.08 11.28
CA HIS A 179 -20.40 14.53 11.20
C HIS A 179 -21.71 15.33 11.18
N LYS A 180 -22.80 14.75 10.66
CA LYS A 180 -24.12 15.40 10.55
C LYS A 180 -24.89 15.42 11.88
N ILE A 181 -24.59 14.46 12.76
CA ILE A 181 -25.22 14.34 14.09
C ILE A 181 -24.31 14.83 15.21
N ASN A 182 -23.09 15.26 14.89
CA ASN A 182 -22.15 15.75 15.88
C ASN A 182 -22.74 16.99 16.57
N ASN A 183 -22.55 17.11 17.88
CA ASN A 183 -23.09 18.21 18.69
C ASN A 183 -24.63 18.37 18.71
N ILE A 184 -25.41 17.41 18.19
CA ILE A 184 -26.88 17.50 18.21
C ILE A 184 -27.45 17.66 19.64
N GLU A 185 -26.75 17.08 20.63
CA GLU A 185 -27.08 17.18 22.07
C GLU A 185 -26.99 18.60 22.61
N LEU A 186 -26.22 19.49 21.97
CA LEU A 186 -26.11 20.90 22.37
C LEU A 186 -27.31 21.73 21.94
N HIS A 187 -28.11 21.23 20.99
CA HIS A 187 -29.13 22.02 20.31
C HIS A 187 -30.55 21.48 20.52
N LEU A 188 -30.71 20.18 20.76
CA LEU A 188 -32.02 19.54 20.85
C LEU A 188 -32.22 18.79 22.17
N SER A 189 -33.46 18.78 22.65
CA SER A 189 -33.89 17.94 23.77
C SER A 189 -33.71 16.45 23.44
N GLN A 190 -33.66 15.58 24.45
CA GLN A 190 -33.45 14.14 24.23
C GLN A 190 -34.49 13.51 23.29
N GLN A 191 -35.78 13.81 23.46
CA GLN A 191 -36.83 13.19 22.64
C GLN A 191 -36.73 13.61 21.16
N GLU A 192 -36.58 14.92 20.92
CA GLU A 192 -36.47 15.47 19.57
C GLU A 192 -35.14 15.08 18.90
N GLY A 193 -34.05 15.18 19.67
CA GLY A 193 -32.70 14.86 19.21
C GLY A 193 -32.51 13.39 18.88
N VAL A 194 -33.07 12.45 19.64
CA VAL A 194 -33.03 11.02 19.31
C VAL A 194 -33.75 10.76 17.99
N LYS A 195 -34.95 11.32 17.81
CA LYS A 195 -35.71 11.18 16.56
C LYS A 195 -34.91 11.73 15.38
N ARG A 196 -34.38 12.96 15.52
CA ARG A 196 -33.62 13.63 14.46
C ARG A 196 -32.31 12.90 14.12
N ALA A 197 -31.58 12.42 15.12
CA ALA A 197 -30.37 11.64 14.90
C ALA A 197 -30.67 10.36 14.12
N LYS A 198 -31.72 9.62 14.49
CA LYS A 198 -32.14 8.40 13.80
C LYS A 198 -32.55 8.67 12.34
N GLU A 199 -33.25 9.76 12.07
CA GLU A 199 -33.61 10.17 10.71
C GLU A 199 -32.36 10.45 9.84
N ILE A 200 -31.40 11.20 10.38
CA ILE A 200 -30.15 11.54 9.68
C ILE A 200 -29.28 10.30 9.43
N ILE A 201 -29.18 9.42 10.44
CA ILE A 201 -28.43 8.16 10.31
C ILE A 201 -29.08 7.30 9.23
N LYS A 202 -30.41 7.10 9.31
CA LYS A 202 -31.14 6.27 8.36
C LYS A 202 -30.94 6.75 6.92
N SER A 203 -31.18 8.03 6.64
CA SER A 203 -31.03 8.56 5.29
C SER A 203 -29.59 8.48 4.77
N SER A 204 -28.61 8.76 5.62
CA SER A 204 -27.19 8.69 5.22
C SER A 204 -26.73 7.25 4.98
N VAL A 205 -27.20 6.29 5.79
CA VAL A 205 -26.89 4.86 5.62
C VAL A 205 -27.55 4.32 4.35
N GLU A 206 -28.82 4.66 4.10
CA GLU A 206 -29.54 4.26 2.88
C GLU A 206 -28.83 4.78 1.62
N GLU A 207 -28.50 6.08 1.57
CA GLU A 207 -27.74 6.70 0.48
C GLU A 207 -26.37 6.03 0.27
N PHE A 208 -25.65 5.77 1.37
CA PHE A 208 -24.35 5.11 1.30
C PHE A 208 -24.45 3.68 0.76
N CYS A 209 -25.42 2.90 1.25
CA CYS A 209 -25.66 1.53 0.81
C CYS A 209 -26.04 1.47 -0.66
N GLU A 210 -26.92 2.35 -1.13
CA GLU A 210 -27.33 2.42 -2.54
C GLU A 210 -26.14 2.70 -3.46
N ARG A 211 -25.24 3.61 -3.04
CA ARG A 211 -24.13 4.06 -3.88
C ARG A 211 -22.93 3.11 -3.84
N TYR A 212 -22.58 2.59 -2.66
CA TYR A 212 -21.32 1.88 -2.40
C TYR A 212 -21.48 0.46 -1.85
N GLY A 213 -22.67 0.07 -1.41
CA GLY A 213 -22.91 -1.19 -0.70
C GLY A 213 -22.45 -2.41 -1.50
N ASP A 214 -22.79 -2.47 -2.79
CA ASP A 214 -22.38 -3.59 -3.64
C ASP A 214 -20.86 -3.70 -3.78
N SER A 215 -20.19 -2.57 -4.06
CA SER A 215 -18.74 -2.50 -4.22
C SER A 215 -18.02 -2.93 -2.94
N LEU A 216 -18.44 -2.40 -1.78
CA LEU A 216 -17.83 -2.70 -0.50
C LEU A 216 -18.14 -4.12 -0.01
N GLU A 217 -19.31 -4.65 -0.34
CA GLU A 217 -19.58 -6.06 -0.08
C GLU A 217 -18.61 -6.92 -0.94
N ARG A 218 -18.31 -6.58 -2.21
CA ARG A 218 -17.36 -7.39 -3.02
C ARG A 218 -15.97 -7.36 -2.41
N VAL A 219 -15.54 -6.18 -1.97
CA VAL A 219 -14.29 -6.03 -1.23
C VAL A 219 -14.29 -6.87 0.03
N SER A 220 -15.41 -6.95 0.76
CA SER A 220 -15.48 -7.74 1.99
C SER A 220 -15.30 -9.24 1.77
N TRP A 221 -15.76 -9.78 0.63
CA TRP A 221 -15.51 -11.17 0.23
C TRP A 221 -14.03 -11.41 0.02
N TYR A 222 -13.40 -10.61 -0.84
CA TYR A 222 -11.98 -10.73 -1.12
C TYR A 222 -11.11 -10.50 0.11
N ARG A 223 -11.44 -9.49 0.93
CA ARG A 223 -10.74 -9.20 2.19
C ARG A 223 -10.76 -10.37 3.17
N THR A 224 -11.90 -11.05 3.26
CA THR A 224 -12.06 -12.22 4.14
C THR A 224 -11.23 -13.38 3.62
N ALA A 225 -11.35 -13.72 2.33
CA ALA A 225 -10.65 -14.83 1.71
C ALA A 225 -9.11 -14.68 1.80
N ILE A 226 -8.59 -13.48 1.54
CA ILE A 226 -7.16 -13.19 1.65
C ILE A 226 -6.68 -13.25 3.10
N ALA A 227 -7.49 -12.78 4.06
CA ALA A 227 -7.15 -12.93 5.46
C ALA A 227 -7.11 -14.41 5.88
N VAL A 228 -8.05 -15.23 5.40
CA VAL A 228 -8.05 -16.67 5.66
C VAL A 228 -6.80 -17.32 5.09
N GLU A 229 -6.48 -17.10 3.80
CA GLU A 229 -5.28 -17.65 3.15
C GLU A 229 -3.99 -17.30 3.90
N GLN A 230 -3.86 -16.05 4.36
CA GLN A 230 -2.65 -15.63 5.08
C GLN A 230 -2.44 -16.26 6.45
N PHE A 231 -3.51 -16.73 7.09
CA PHE A 231 -3.47 -17.28 8.44
C PHE A 231 -3.76 -18.79 8.50
N SER A 232 -4.10 -19.41 7.38
CA SER A 232 -4.37 -20.85 7.26
C SER A 232 -3.19 -21.62 6.64
N ASN A 233 -3.38 -22.92 6.40
CA ASN A 233 -2.37 -23.78 5.77
C ASN A 233 -2.52 -23.85 4.24
N ILE A 234 -3.46 -23.10 3.66
CA ILE A 234 -3.69 -23.09 2.22
C ILE A 234 -2.57 -22.32 1.52
N ASN A 235 -2.12 -22.86 0.39
CA ASN A 235 -1.19 -22.18 -0.51
C ASN A 235 -1.90 -21.91 -1.85
N ALA A 236 -2.93 -21.07 -1.81
CA ALA A 236 -3.74 -20.71 -2.97
C ALA A 236 -3.16 -19.46 -3.62
N THR A 237 -3.14 -19.44 -4.96
CA THR A 237 -2.77 -18.22 -5.66
C THR A 237 -3.92 -17.20 -5.61
N TYR A 238 -3.61 -15.93 -5.83
CA TYR A 238 -4.66 -14.91 -5.92
C TYR A 238 -5.67 -15.18 -7.06
N GLU A 239 -5.23 -15.83 -8.15
CA GLU A 239 -6.11 -16.25 -9.24
C GLU A 239 -7.10 -17.32 -8.77
N ASP A 240 -6.62 -18.30 -8.01
CA ASP A 240 -7.48 -19.34 -7.44
C ASP A 240 -8.54 -18.72 -6.52
N ILE A 241 -8.14 -17.79 -5.64
CA ILE A 241 -9.05 -17.10 -4.72
C ILE A 241 -10.13 -16.34 -5.50
N ILE A 242 -9.74 -15.58 -6.51
CA ILE A 242 -10.71 -14.82 -7.33
C ILE A 242 -11.66 -15.76 -8.08
N SER A 243 -11.15 -16.88 -8.63
CA SER A 243 -11.98 -17.89 -9.29
C SER A 243 -12.99 -18.51 -8.34
N GLU A 244 -12.59 -18.78 -7.09
CA GLU A 244 -13.48 -19.34 -6.08
C GLU A 244 -14.59 -18.35 -5.71
N LEU A 245 -14.22 -17.10 -5.44
CA LEU A 245 -15.16 -16.02 -5.15
C LEU A 245 -16.13 -15.75 -6.31
N GLY A 246 -15.68 -15.94 -7.55
CA GLY A 246 -16.49 -15.81 -8.76
C GLY A 246 -17.70 -16.76 -8.82
N LYS A 247 -17.70 -17.85 -8.04
CA LYS A 247 -18.87 -18.75 -7.92
C LYS A 247 -20.03 -18.12 -7.16
N TYR A 248 -19.73 -17.21 -6.24
CA TYR A 248 -20.71 -16.61 -5.33
C TYR A 248 -21.08 -15.18 -5.73
N ARG A 249 -20.23 -14.52 -6.50
CA ARG A 249 -20.48 -13.14 -6.91
C ARG A 249 -19.86 -12.78 -8.24
N GLU A 250 -20.59 -11.96 -9.00
CA GLU A 250 -20.08 -11.37 -10.23
C GLU A 250 -18.88 -10.48 -9.92
N VAL A 251 -17.72 -10.91 -10.41
CA VAL A 251 -16.46 -10.19 -10.34
C VAL A 251 -15.83 -10.27 -11.72
N ASP A 252 -15.93 -9.18 -12.48
CA ASP A 252 -15.22 -9.01 -13.73
C ASP A 252 -14.44 -7.68 -13.74
N GLN A 253 -13.59 -7.52 -14.75
CA GLN A 253 -12.77 -6.33 -14.90
C GLN A 253 -13.58 -5.03 -14.95
N GLY A 254 -14.70 -5.00 -15.68
CA GLY A 254 -15.55 -3.82 -15.82
C GLY A 254 -16.23 -3.44 -14.51
N VAL A 255 -16.74 -4.44 -13.78
CA VAL A 255 -17.32 -4.27 -12.44
C VAL A 255 -16.28 -3.69 -11.48
N LEU A 256 -15.07 -4.26 -11.46
CA LEU A 256 -14.00 -3.82 -10.56
C LEU A 256 -13.46 -2.42 -10.91
N ILE A 257 -13.41 -2.04 -12.20
CA ILE A 257 -13.05 -0.65 -12.60
C ILE A 257 -14.10 0.34 -12.05
N ASN A 258 -15.38 -0.01 -12.13
CA ASN A 258 -16.45 0.83 -11.58
C ASN A 258 -16.39 0.89 -10.05
N ASP A 259 -16.12 -0.23 -9.37
CA ASP A 259 -15.91 -0.26 -7.93
C ASP A 259 -14.74 0.64 -7.52
N LEU A 260 -13.61 0.55 -8.21
CA LEU A 260 -12.44 1.38 -7.96
C LEU A 260 -12.81 2.87 -8.07
N LYS A 261 -13.52 3.25 -9.14
CA LYS A 261 -14.01 4.62 -9.34
C LYS A 261 -14.88 5.09 -8.17
N LYS A 262 -15.85 4.27 -7.76
CA LYS A 262 -16.77 4.58 -6.64
C LYS A 262 -16.01 4.79 -5.33
N LEU A 263 -15.05 3.92 -5.01
CA LEU A 263 -14.22 4.07 -3.80
C LEU A 263 -13.35 5.33 -3.84
N LEU A 264 -12.80 5.69 -5.00
CA LEU A 264 -12.05 6.94 -5.17
C LEU A 264 -12.93 8.20 -5.06
N CYS A 265 -14.19 8.15 -5.53
CA CYS A 265 -15.16 9.22 -5.30
C CYS A 265 -15.46 9.37 -3.79
N LEU A 266 -15.74 8.25 -3.11
CA LEU A 266 -15.99 8.26 -1.67
C LEU A 266 -14.78 8.82 -0.90
N TYR A 267 -13.57 8.42 -1.28
CA TYR A 267 -12.34 8.90 -0.66
C TYR A 267 -12.20 10.41 -0.81
N LYS A 268 -12.46 10.95 -2.01
CA LYS A 268 -12.43 12.40 -2.26
C LYS A 268 -13.45 13.16 -1.41
N GLU A 269 -14.69 12.68 -1.39
CA GLU A 269 -15.77 13.28 -0.61
C GLU A 269 -15.40 13.32 0.88
N TRP A 270 -14.87 12.22 1.42
CA TRP A 270 -14.46 12.12 2.81
C TRP A 270 -13.20 12.91 3.13
N SER A 271 -12.21 12.97 2.23
CA SER A 271 -11.02 13.80 2.39
C SER A 271 -11.41 15.27 2.49
N ASN A 272 -12.22 15.76 1.55
CA ASN A 272 -12.74 17.13 1.58
C ASN A 272 -13.50 17.42 2.89
N LEU A 273 -14.25 16.44 3.40
CA LEU A 273 -14.97 16.59 4.65
C LEU A 273 -14.03 16.68 5.86
N VAL A 274 -12.95 15.90 5.88
CA VAL A 274 -11.93 15.96 6.92
C VAL A 274 -11.20 17.31 6.87
N ASP A 275 -10.83 17.77 5.68
CA ASP A 275 -10.12 19.03 5.50
C ASP A 275 -10.97 20.24 5.94
N ASN A 276 -12.29 20.19 5.72
CA ASN A 276 -13.20 21.30 6.06
C ASN A 276 -13.78 21.23 7.48
N ILE A 277 -14.07 20.03 8.01
CA ILE A 277 -14.82 19.84 9.27
C ILE A 277 -13.95 19.23 10.38
N GLY A 278 -12.87 18.51 10.04
CA GLY A 278 -12.01 17.85 11.02
C GLY A 278 -12.65 16.64 11.71
N CYS A 279 -13.56 15.92 11.03
CA CYS A 279 -14.23 14.76 11.63
C CYS A 279 -13.29 13.55 11.77
N THR A 280 -12.86 13.25 13.01
CA THR A 280 -11.91 12.17 13.30
C THR A 280 -12.40 10.78 12.91
N VAL A 281 -13.70 10.53 12.98
CA VAL A 281 -14.29 9.23 12.60
C VAL A 281 -14.16 9.01 11.09
N VAL A 282 -14.42 10.04 10.29
CA VAL A 282 -14.27 9.99 8.83
C VAL A 282 -12.80 9.89 8.45
N ALA A 283 -11.90 10.61 9.13
CA ALA A 283 -10.46 10.49 8.93
C ALA A 283 -9.94 9.06 9.17
N LYS A 284 -10.41 8.40 10.23
CA LYS A 284 -10.12 6.97 10.47
C LYS A 284 -10.73 6.06 9.41
N GLY A 285 -11.93 6.39 8.95
CA GLY A 285 -12.58 5.70 7.85
C GLY A 285 -11.78 5.76 6.55
N LEU A 286 -11.11 6.88 6.24
CA LEU A 286 -10.22 6.99 5.06
C LEU A 286 -9.12 5.91 5.06
N GLU A 287 -8.56 5.54 6.21
CA GLU A 287 -7.54 4.47 6.29
C GLU A 287 -8.12 3.09 5.96
N VAL A 288 -9.35 2.82 6.40
CA VAL A 288 -10.08 1.59 6.00
C VAL A 288 -10.32 1.60 4.49
N LEU A 289 -10.77 2.74 3.94
CA LEU A 289 -11.06 2.90 2.53
C LEU A 289 -9.82 2.80 1.64
N ARG A 290 -8.64 3.25 2.10
CA ARG A 290 -7.37 3.04 1.38
C ARG A 290 -7.06 1.57 1.19
N LYS A 291 -7.20 0.77 2.25
CA LYS A 291 -7.00 -0.69 2.16
C LYS A 291 -8.02 -1.31 1.20
N ASP A 292 -9.28 -0.91 1.28
CA ASP A 292 -10.34 -1.42 0.40
C ASP A 292 -10.09 -1.06 -1.07
N THR A 293 -9.69 0.18 -1.34
CA THR A 293 -9.29 0.66 -2.68
C THR A 293 -8.11 -0.14 -3.22
N TYR A 294 -7.13 -0.40 -2.37
CA TYR A 294 -6.00 -1.25 -2.72
C TYR A 294 -6.45 -2.69 -3.08
N LEU A 295 -7.38 -3.28 -2.32
CA LEU A 295 -7.86 -4.64 -2.56
C LEU A 295 -8.59 -4.77 -3.90
N VAL A 296 -9.33 -3.73 -4.33
CA VAL A 296 -9.91 -3.67 -5.68
C VAL A 296 -8.81 -3.54 -6.74
N PHE A 297 -7.83 -2.66 -6.51
CA PHE A 297 -6.68 -2.51 -7.41
C PHE A 297 -5.88 -3.82 -7.57
N GLU A 298 -5.68 -4.56 -6.49
CA GLU A 298 -5.01 -5.86 -6.49
C GLU A 298 -5.77 -6.87 -7.34
N GLN A 299 -7.10 -7.00 -7.16
CA GLN A 299 -7.92 -7.87 -8.00
C GLN A 299 -7.82 -7.50 -9.48
N LEU A 300 -7.88 -6.21 -9.84
CA LEU A 300 -7.72 -5.76 -11.23
C LEU A 300 -6.37 -6.18 -11.82
N CYS A 301 -5.28 -6.07 -11.05
CA CYS A 301 -3.97 -6.54 -11.51
C CYS A 301 -3.92 -8.07 -11.71
N VAL A 302 -4.62 -8.84 -10.86
CA VAL A 302 -4.72 -10.30 -11.01
C VAL A 302 -5.53 -10.67 -12.27
N PHE A 303 -6.56 -9.90 -12.60
CA PHE A 303 -7.26 -10.00 -13.90
C PHE A 303 -6.43 -9.57 -15.12
N GLY A 304 -5.13 -9.28 -14.94
CA GLY A 304 -4.22 -8.93 -16.03
C GLY A 304 -4.28 -7.46 -16.46
N VAL A 305 -4.99 -6.60 -15.73
CA VAL A 305 -5.00 -5.16 -16.04
C VAL A 305 -3.64 -4.56 -15.67
N ASP A 306 -3.01 -3.91 -16.64
CA ASP A 306 -1.74 -3.23 -16.41
C ASP A 306 -1.88 -2.12 -15.35
N LYS A 307 -1.05 -2.25 -14.31
CA LYS A 307 -1.00 -1.34 -13.16
C LYS A 307 -0.75 0.12 -13.58
N TYR A 308 0.12 0.38 -14.56
CA TYR A 308 0.39 1.75 -15.00
C TYR A 308 -0.81 2.36 -15.72
N SER A 309 -1.47 1.57 -16.55
CA SER A 309 -2.71 1.96 -17.24
C SER A 309 -3.82 2.34 -16.25
N LEU A 310 -3.95 1.63 -15.12
CA LEU A 310 -4.89 2.00 -14.06
C LEU A 310 -4.55 3.36 -13.42
N PHE A 311 -3.27 3.59 -13.09
CA PHE A 311 -2.86 4.88 -12.54
C PHE A 311 -3.08 6.03 -13.53
N GLU A 312 -2.80 5.82 -14.82
CA GLU A 312 -3.07 6.80 -15.86
C GLU A 312 -4.55 7.10 -15.99
N GLN A 313 -5.40 6.06 -16.06
CA GLN A 313 -6.86 6.18 -16.15
C GLN A 313 -7.45 7.01 -14.99
N PHE A 314 -6.93 6.83 -13.78
CA PHE A 314 -7.40 7.52 -12.57
C PHE A 314 -6.46 8.66 -12.14
N SER A 315 -5.73 9.27 -13.07
CA SER A 315 -4.93 10.48 -12.84
C SER A 315 -5.68 11.73 -13.32
N TYR A 316 -5.44 12.88 -12.69
CA TYR A 316 -5.95 14.13 -13.22
C TYR A 316 -5.10 14.62 -14.39
N GLY A 317 -5.77 15.13 -15.42
CA GLY A 317 -5.16 16.08 -16.36
C GLY A 317 -5.08 17.48 -15.73
N ARG A 318 -5.45 18.51 -16.51
CA ARG A 318 -5.48 19.91 -16.03
C ARG A 318 -6.77 20.31 -15.28
N HIS A 319 -7.67 19.37 -15.01
CA HIS A 319 -9.01 19.65 -14.48
C HIS A 319 -9.32 18.82 -13.24
N SER A 320 -10.09 19.40 -12.32
CA SER A 320 -10.64 18.71 -11.17
C SER A 320 -11.60 17.61 -11.63
N CYS A 321 -11.41 16.38 -11.14
CA CYS A 321 -12.32 15.27 -11.41
C CYS A 321 -13.25 15.00 -10.23
N GLU A 322 -14.25 14.13 -10.39
CA GLU A 322 -15.17 13.72 -9.32
C GLU A 322 -14.56 12.68 -8.35
N TRP A 323 -13.49 11.99 -8.76
CA TRP A 323 -12.76 10.99 -7.95
C TRP A 323 -11.41 11.52 -7.46
N ALA A 324 -10.83 10.92 -6.42
CA ALA A 324 -9.43 11.14 -5.99
C ALA A 324 -8.44 10.44 -6.93
N GLN A 325 -7.20 10.93 -7.05
CA GLN A 325 -6.23 10.25 -7.92
C GLN A 325 -5.78 8.94 -7.28
N LEU A 326 -5.63 7.88 -8.08
CA LEU A 326 -5.26 6.56 -7.53
C LEU A 326 -3.91 6.59 -6.77
N HIS A 327 -2.95 7.38 -7.23
CA HIS A 327 -1.62 7.53 -6.58
C HIS A 327 -1.65 8.31 -5.26
N GLU A 328 -2.74 9.03 -4.97
CA GLU A 328 -2.98 9.72 -3.69
C GLU A 328 -3.57 8.75 -2.65
N VAL A 329 -4.31 7.73 -3.10
CA VAL A 329 -5.01 6.77 -2.22
C VAL A 329 -4.19 5.50 -1.99
N VAL A 330 -3.59 4.95 -3.06
CA VAL A 330 -2.77 3.74 -3.01
C VAL A 330 -1.30 4.13 -3.12
N TYR A 331 -0.55 3.88 -2.04
CA TYR A 331 0.88 4.19 -2.01
C TYR A 331 1.67 3.14 -2.80
N PHE A 332 2.01 3.48 -4.04
CA PHE A 332 2.85 2.67 -4.91
C PHE A 332 4.11 3.43 -5.28
N GLU A 333 5.20 3.17 -4.55
CA GLU A 333 6.48 3.88 -4.73
C GLU A 333 6.99 3.79 -6.17
N ASP A 334 6.92 2.62 -6.79
CA ASP A 334 7.36 2.39 -8.17
C ASP A 334 6.72 3.35 -9.17
N TYR A 335 5.42 3.64 -9.02
CA TYR A 335 4.71 4.56 -9.91
C TYR A 335 5.24 5.99 -9.72
N LYS A 336 5.41 6.42 -8.46
CA LYS A 336 5.97 7.74 -8.13
C LYS A 336 7.41 7.87 -8.62
N PHE A 337 8.23 6.83 -8.44
CA PHE A 337 9.61 6.78 -8.90
C PHE A 337 9.71 6.78 -10.42
N LYS A 338 8.80 6.08 -11.13
CA LYS A 338 8.75 6.13 -12.60
C LYS A 338 8.47 7.55 -13.09
N ILE A 339 7.44 8.20 -12.55
CA ILE A 339 7.11 9.60 -12.89
C ILE A 339 8.27 10.53 -12.57
N PHE A 340 8.84 10.41 -11.36
CA PHE A 340 9.98 11.20 -10.93
C PHE A 340 11.17 10.98 -11.88
N PHE A 341 11.49 9.74 -12.22
CA PHE A 341 12.57 9.40 -13.14
C PHE A 341 12.36 10.06 -14.51
N GLU A 342 11.17 9.91 -15.10
CA GLU A 342 10.87 10.41 -16.43
C GLU A 342 10.76 11.94 -16.53
N LYS A 343 10.17 12.59 -15.52
CA LYS A 343 9.84 14.02 -15.59
C LYS A 343 10.84 14.91 -14.86
N ASN A 344 11.31 14.46 -13.70
CA ASN A 344 12.10 15.29 -12.79
C ASN A 344 13.58 14.92 -12.87
N LEU A 345 13.92 13.63 -12.89
CA LEU A 345 15.31 13.19 -12.97
C LEU A 345 15.96 13.58 -14.31
N ASP A 346 15.16 13.63 -15.37
CA ASP A 346 15.57 14.11 -16.69
C ASP A 346 16.09 15.57 -16.67
N LEU A 347 15.65 16.39 -15.69
CA LEU A 347 16.18 17.74 -15.48
C LEU A 347 17.66 17.74 -15.05
N TYR A 348 18.12 16.67 -14.42
CA TYR A 348 19.53 16.49 -14.03
C TYR A 348 20.37 15.83 -15.14
N CYS A 349 19.75 15.51 -16.29
CA CYS A 349 20.43 14.95 -17.46
C CYS A 349 20.68 15.98 -18.57
N LYS A 350 20.42 17.27 -18.33
CA LYS A 350 20.42 18.32 -19.38
C LYS A 350 21.71 18.36 -20.21
N ARG A 351 22.88 18.05 -19.63
CA ARG A 351 24.18 18.07 -20.33
C ARG A 351 24.34 16.88 -21.29
N VAL A 352 23.80 15.71 -20.94
CA VAL A 352 23.92 14.46 -21.71
C VAL A 352 22.71 14.16 -22.60
N LYS A 353 21.57 14.82 -22.37
CA LYS A 353 20.33 14.66 -23.15
C LYS A 353 20.50 14.92 -24.65
N PRO A 354 21.19 15.98 -25.10
CA PRO A 354 21.46 16.18 -26.53
C PRO A 354 22.29 15.06 -27.18
N LEU A 355 22.99 14.26 -26.37
CA LEU A 355 23.83 13.14 -26.82
C LEU A 355 23.05 11.81 -26.85
N GLY A 356 21.74 11.86 -26.63
CA GLY A 356 20.84 10.70 -26.62
C GLY A 356 20.75 9.96 -25.28
N TYR A 357 21.22 10.56 -24.18
CA TYR A 357 21.11 9.99 -22.84
C TYR A 357 20.04 10.76 -22.06
N GLY A 358 18.89 10.15 -21.83
CA GLY A 358 17.81 10.77 -21.07
C GLY A 358 17.14 9.78 -20.13
N CYS A 359 16.29 10.28 -19.26
CA CYS A 359 15.47 9.42 -18.41
C CYS A 359 14.11 9.20 -19.10
N ASN A 360 13.78 7.95 -19.45
CA ASN A 360 12.51 7.59 -20.08
C ASN A 360 12.03 6.21 -19.60
N SER A 361 10.77 5.84 -19.92
CA SER A 361 10.15 4.57 -19.48
C SER A 361 11.00 3.34 -19.81
N LYS A 362 11.58 3.27 -21.01
CA LYS A 362 12.39 2.11 -21.42
C LYS A 362 13.64 1.95 -20.56
N ILE A 363 14.28 3.06 -20.22
CA ILE A 363 15.46 3.08 -19.36
C ILE A 363 15.07 2.76 -17.91
N PHE A 364 13.95 3.30 -17.43
CA PHE A 364 13.41 2.96 -16.10
C PHE A 364 13.10 1.46 -15.97
N GLU A 365 12.43 0.87 -16.97
CA GLU A 365 12.13 -0.57 -17.03
C GLU A 365 13.39 -1.45 -17.12
N SER A 366 14.45 -0.94 -17.73
CA SER A 366 15.75 -1.61 -17.74
C SER A 366 16.41 -1.55 -16.36
N PHE A 367 16.37 -0.41 -15.69
CA PHE A 367 16.95 -0.23 -14.37
C PHE A 367 16.16 -0.92 -13.26
N SER A 368 14.83 -1.03 -13.36
CA SER A 368 13.99 -1.70 -12.36
C SER A 368 14.31 -3.18 -12.19
N LYS A 369 14.97 -3.80 -13.18
CA LYS A 369 15.48 -5.17 -13.15
C LYS A 369 16.83 -5.31 -12.44
N ILE A 370 17.50 -4.20 -12.12
CA ILE A 370 18.82 -4.18 -11.49
C ILE A 370 18.68 -4.08 -9.98
N GLN A 371 19.32 -5.01 -9.26
CA GLN A 371 19.34 -4.98 -7.80
C GLN A 371 19.98 -3.68 -7.30
N GLY A 372 19.31 -3.01 -6.34
CA GLY A 372 19.78 -1.75 -5.76
C GLY A 372 19.24 -0.49 -6.45
N PHE A 373 18.58 -0.60 -7.60
CA PHE A 373 18.01 0.57 -8.28
C PHE A 373 16.89 1.25 -7.48
N TYR A 374 15.95 0.49 -6.92
CA TYR A 374 14.85 1.07 -6.14
C TYR A 374 15.32 1.88 -4.92
N PRO A 375 16.24 1.39 -4.07
CA PRO A 375 16.86 2.21 -3.04
C PRO A 375 17.59 3.45 -3.59
N TRP A 376 18.22 3.35 -4.75
CA TRP A 376 18.89 4.47 -5.40
C TRP A 376 17.91 5.57 -5.82
N VAL A 377 16.89 5.23 -6.62
CA VAL A 377 15.92 6.22 -7.12
C VAL A 377 15.10 6.83 -5.97
N ARG A 378 14.81 6.05 -4.91
CA ARG A 378 14.18 6.56 -3.68
C ARG A 378 15.01 7.67 -3.03
N SER A 379 16.32 7.48 -2.88
CA SER A 379 17.18 8.48 -2.25
C SER A 379 17.20 9.82 -3.01
N LEU A 380 17.10 9.76 -4.34
CA LEU A 380 17.00 10.94 -5.19
C LEU A 380 15.61 11.56 -5.20
N TYR A 381 14.57 10.74 -5.14
CA TYR A 381 13.20 11.22 -4.98
C TYR A 381 13.04 11.97 -3.66
N ASP A 382 13.49 11.40 -2.55
CA ASP A 382 13.43 12.03 -1.22
C ASP A 382 14.24 13.33 -1.18
N LEU A 383 15.40 13.37 -1.85
CA LEU A 383 16.19 14.60 -2.02
C LEU A 383 15.41 15.67 -2.79
N HIS A 384 14.81 15.28 -3.91
CA HIS A 384 14.07 16.19 -4.76
C HIS A 384 12.83 16.75 -4.07
N GLU A 385 12.10 15.94 -3.31
CA GLU A 385 10.95 16.41 -2.53
C GLU A 385 11.36 17.37 -1.41
N LYS A 386 12.52 17.16 -0.77
CA LYS A 386 13.07 18.14 0.21
C LYS A 386 13.47 19.46 -0.45
N MET A 387 14.12 19.41 -1.62
CA MET A 387 14.56 20.59 -2.35
C MET A 387 13.43 21.47 -2.89
N LYS A 388 12.19 20.96 -2.96
CA LYS A 388 11.01 21.72 -3.41
C LYS A 388 10.45 22.70 -2.38
N TRP A 389 10.99 22.73 -1.17
CA TRP A 389 10.53 23.65 -0.14
C TRP A 389 10.79 25.10 -0.57
N ASP A 390 9.72 25.88 -0.72
CA ASP A 390 9.70 27.27 -1.18
C ASP A 390 9.29 28.26 -0.08
N GLY A 391 9.22 27.78 1.17
CA GLY A 391 8.90 28.61 2.33
C GLY A 391 10.03 29.57 2.72
N GLU A 392 9.74 30.49 3.63
CA GLU A 392 10.73 31.44 4.15
C GLU A 392 11.52 30.90 5.35
N VAL A 393 10.93 29.97 6.13
CA VAL A 393 11.57 29.38 7.33
C VAL A 393 11.37 27.87 7.40
N ASP A 394 12.45 27.10 7.26
CA ASP A 394 12.44 25.64 7.44
C ASP A 394 12.92 25.33 8.86
N PHE A 395 12.02 24.79 9.68
CA PHE A 395 12.35 24.33 11.04
C PHE A 395 12.81 22.87 11.07
N SER A 396 12.83 22.20 9.92
CA SER A 396 13.36 20.85 9.78
C SER A 396 14.88 20.91 9.56
N HIS A 397 15.59 19.89 10.05
CA HIS A 397 17.00 19.74 9.72
C HIS A 397 17.10 19.36 8.25
N SER A 398 17.86 20.11 7.45
CA SER A 398 18.13 19.71 6.08
C SER A 398 18.86 18.37 6.10
N ARG A 399 18.41 17.48 5.22
CA ARG A 399 18.90 16.09 5.10
C ARG A 399 19.40 15.85 3.68
N ILE A 400 19.96 16.89 3.06
CA ILE A 400 20.48 16.83 1.69
C ILE A 400 21.73 15.96 1.69
N VAL A 401 22.64 16.19 2.65
CA VAL A 401 23.87 15.41 2.82
C VAL A 401 23.56 13.92 2.99
N ASP A 402 22.63 13.55 3.89
CA ASP A 402 22.20 12.16 4.08
C ASP A 402 21.74 11.50 2.78
N CYS A 403 20.90 12.19 2.02
CA CYS A 403 20.40 11.71 0.74
C CYS A 403 21.52 11.55 -0.29
N LEU A 404 22.46 12.50 -0.36
CA LEU A 404 23.61 12.44 -1.27
C LEU A 404 24.57 11.30 -0.91
N ILE A 405 24.84 11.08 0.39
CA ILE A 405 25.64 9.93 0.87
C ILE A 405 25.02 8.63 0.36
N VAL A 406 23.72 8.44 0.63
CA VAL A 406 23.00 7.23 0.21
C VAL A 406 23.02 7.10 -1.32
N ALA A 407 22.74 8.19 -2.04
CA ALA A 407 22.73 8.18 -3.50
C ALA A 407 24.09 7.82 -4.08
N SER A 408 25.19 8.40 -3.60
CA SER A 408 26.55 8.13 -4.08
C SER A 408 26.95 6.67 -3.85
N VAL A 409 26.68 6.11 -2.66
CA VAL A 409 26.96 4.70 -2.38
C VAL A 409 26.08 3.78 -3.22
N ARG A 410 24.78 4.10 -3.37
CA ARG A 410 23.85 3.28 -4.16
C ARG A 410 24.15 3.35 -5.65
N THR A 411 24.65 4.47 -6.17
CA THR A 411 25.13 4.59 -7.57
C THR A 411 26.22 3.57 -7.85
N GLU A 412 27.21 3.42 -6.96
CA GLU A 412 28.25 2.39 -7.09
C GLU A 412 27.66 0.98 -7.12
N ILE A 413 26.72 0.68 -6.22
CA ILE A 413 26.06 -0.63 -6.14
C ILE A 413 25.31 -0.95 -7.44
N VAL A 414 24.52 -0.01 -7.96
CA VAL A 414 23.76 -0.19 -9.21
C VAL A 414 24.71 -0.42 -10.38
N ILE A 415 25.77 0.38 -10.51
CA ILE A 415 26.79 0.21 -11.56
C ILE A 415 27.42 -1.18 -11.47
N ARG A 416 27.86 -1.60 -10.28
CA ARG A 416 28.46 -2.93 -10.08
C ARG A 416 27.51 -4.05 -10.48
N GLU A 417 26.24 -3.93 -10.14
CA GLU A 417 25.25 -4.95 -10.48
C GLU A 417 24.98 -5.02 -11.99
N MET A 418 24.86 -3.86 -12.66
CA MET A 418 24.73 -3.82 -14.12
C MET A 418 25.91 -4.50 -14.81
N LEU A 419 27.12 -4.18 -14.36
CA LEU A 419 28.34 -4.78 -14.90
C LEU A 419 28.40 -6.28 -14.58
N ARG A 420 27.99 -6.69 -13.37
CA ARG A 420 27.92 -8.10 -12.97
C ARG A 420 26.99 -8.91 -13.87
N VAL A 421 25.81 -8.37 -14.19
CA VAL A 421 24.85 -9.02 -15.08
C VAL A 421 25.38 -9.09 -16.52
N SER A 422 25.90 -7.98 -17.06
CA SER A 422 26.33 -7.91 -18.46
C SER A 422 27.69 -8.56 -18.77
N PHE A 423 28.54 -8.79 -17.76
CA PHE A 423 29.90 -9.30 -17.94
C PHE A 423 30.21 -10.57 -17.13
N LYS A 424 29.19 -11.26 -16.60
CA LYS A 424 29.30 -12.45 -15.74
C LYS A 424 30.22 -13.58 -16.25
N GLY A 425 30.45 -13.67 -17.57
CA GLY A 425 31.25 -14.73 -18.21
C GLY A 425 32.72 -14.39 -18.45
N LEU A 426 33.22 -13.26 -17.96
CA LEU A 426 34.64 -12.91 -18.10
C LEU A 426 35.48 -13.55 -16.98
N ASN A 427 36.44 -14.41 -17.37
CA ASN A 427 37.29 -15.19 -16.44
C ASN A 427 38.05 -14.34 -15.39
N ASP A 428 38.24 -13.04 -15.64
CA ASP A 428 38.94 -12.10 -14.75
C ASP A 428 38.02 -11.00 -14.17
N TYR A 429 36.70 -11.14 -14.24
CA TYR A 429 35.79 -10.14 -13.68
C TYR A 429 35.47 -10.43 -12.21
N ASP A 430 35.94 -9.54 -11.33
CA ASP A 430 35.61 -9.54 -9.90
C ASP A 430 34.73 -8.32 -9.59
N ALA A 431 33.43 -8.57 -9.42
CA ALA A 431 32.42 -7.55 -9.13
C ALA A 431 32.62 -6.88 -7.77
N ASP A 432 33.37 -7.51 -6.86
CA ASP A 432 33.57 -7.07 -5.48
C ASP A 432 34.94 -6.38 -5.32
N GLY A 433 35.74 -6.35 -6.38
CA GLY A 433 37.03 -5.67 -6.44
C GLY A 433 36.93 -4.13 -6.40
N ASN A 434 38.09 -3.47 -6.37
CA ASN A 434 38.15 -2.00 -6.42
C ASN A 434 37.52 -1.46 -7.72
N LEU A 435 36.59 -0.50 -7.61
CA LEU A 435 35.85 0.05 -8.75
C LEU A 435 36.77 0.49 -9.90
N SER A 436 37.87 1.19 -9.61
CA SER A 436 38.81 1.65 -10.64
C SER A 436 39.48 0.50 -11.42
N LYS A 437 39.71 -0.65 -10.78
CA LYS A 437 40.23 -1.86 -11.44
C LYS A 437 39.16 -2.48 -12.34
N ILE A 438 37.92 -2.51 -11.87
CA ILE A 438 36.76 -2.99 -12.63
C ILE A 438 36.58 -2.14 -13.89
N LEU A 439 36.54 -0.82 -13.75
CA LEU A 439 36.34 0.10 -14.88
C LEU A 439 37.41 -0.09 -15.96
N PHE A 440 38.68 -0.18 -15.58
CA PHE A 440 39.77 -0.40 -16.53
C PHE A 440 39.64 -1.72 -17.28
N ARG A 441 39.32 -2.82 -16.57
CA ARG A 441 39.14 -4.14 -17.19
C ARG A 441 37.97 -4.13 -18.16
N ILE A 442 36.84 -3.55 -17.77
CA ILE A 442 35.68 -3.44 -18.66
C ILE A 442 36.00 -2.62 -19.91
N GLY A 443 36.86 -1.60 -19.78
CA GLY A 443 37.37 -0.83 -20.90
C GLY A 443 38.06 -1.67 -21.99
N ASP A 444 38.56 -2.87 -21.68
CA ASP A 444 39.16 -3.79 -22.66
C ASP A 444 38.11 -4.61 -23.45
N TYR A 445 36.87 -4.68 -22.96
CA TYR A 445 35.82 -5.53 -23.51
C TYR A 445 34.67 -4.75 -24.17
N ILE A 446 34.79 -3.43 -24.28
CA ILE A 446 33.80 -2.53 -24.87
C ILE A 446 34.40 -1.75 -26.03
N GLY A 447 33.58 -1.05 -26.82
CA GLY A 447 34.04 -0.30 -28.00
C GLY A 447 35.11 0.74 -27.67
N GLU A 448 36.01 0.99 -28.63
CA GLU A 448 37.24 1.79 -28.45
C GLU A 448 36.98 3.17 -27.81
N GLU A 449 35.95 3.90 -28.26
CA GLU A 449 35.56 5.21 -27.72
C GLU A 449 35.17 5.16 -26.23
N ASP A 450 34.31 4.20 -25.84
CA ASP A 450 33.83 4.07 -24.45
C ASP A 450 34.92 3.46 -23.55
N GLY A 451 35.75 2.58 -24.10
CA GLY A 451 36.84 1.90 -23.41
C GLY A 451 37.97 2.84 -23.03
N GLU A 452 38.35 3.78 -23.91
CA GLU A 452 39.36 4.81 -23.63
C GLU A 452 38.97 5.68 -22.42
N ILE A 453 37.68 6.05 -22.31
CA ILE A 453 37.16 6.81 -21.16
C ILE A 453 37.44 6.07 -19.86
N LEU A 454 37.01 4.80 -19.77
CA LEU A 454 37.15 4.00 -18.55
C LEU A 454 38.61 3.71 -18.18
N LYS A 455 39.47 3.45 -19.17
CA LYS A 455 40.91 3.25 -18.95
C LYS A 455 41.57 4.51 -18.39
N THR A 456 41.17 5.66 -18.90
CA THR A 456 41.69 6.97 -18.46
C THR A 456 41.19 7.35 -17.07
N VAL A 457 39.94 6.99 -16.70
CA VAL A 457 39.43 7.20 -15.33
C VAL A 457 40.35 6.53 -14.30
N LYS A 458 40.83 5.31 -14.55
CA LYS A 458 41.78 4.64 -13.64
C LYS A 458 43.10 5.39 -13.54
N SER A 459 43.66 5.86 -14.66
CA SER A 459 44.95 6.57 -14.66
C SER A 459 44.87 7.91 -13.91
N LYS A 460 43.68 8.50 -13.81
CA LYS A 460 43.40 9.76 -13.10
C LYS A 460 42.72 9.59 -11.74
N SER A 461 42.50 8.36 -11.27
CA SER A 461 41.84 8.06 -9.98
C SER A 461 42.48 8.67 -8.73
N LYS A 462 43.70 9.21 -8.81
CA LYS A 462 44.31 9.96 -7.69
C LYS A 462 43.61 11.29 -7.42
N SER A 463 43.04 11.93 -8.45
CA SER A 463 42.37 13.23 -8.33
C SER A 463 41.01 13.15 -7.62
N THR A 464 40.60 11.97 -7.15
CA THR A 464 39.32 11.75 -6.45
C THR A 464 39.51 11.40 -4.98
N ARG A 465 40.76 11.39 -4.48
CA ARG A 465 41.09 10.95 -3.11
C ARG A 465 40.88 12.02 -2.05
N LEU A 466 40.88 13.30 -2.44
CA LEU A 466 40.79 14.44 -1.53
C LEU A 466 41.83 14.36 -0.39
N ASP A 467 43.06 13.97 -0.75
CA ASP A 467 44.21 13.96 0.17
C ASP A 467 44.51 15.40 0.67
N SER A 468 44.13 16.41 -0.10
CA SER A 468 44.03 17.82 0.31
C SER A 468 42.57 18.19 0.62
N ARG A 469 42.33 19.26 1.38
CA ARG A 469 40.98 19.80 1.64
C ARG A 469 40.71 21.02 0.73
N PRO A 470 40.42 20.83 -0.57
CA PRO A 470 40.18 21.95 -1.47
C PRO A 470 38.87 22.67 -1.13
N GLU A 471 38.78 23.95 -1.52
CA GLU A 471 37.52 24.71 -1.45
C GLU A 471 36.45 24.14 -2.40
N ASP A 472 36.83 23.63 -3.56
CA ASP A 472 35.96 22.87 -4.45
C ASP A 472 36.55 21.47 -4.65
N ILE A 473 35.80 20.45 -4.24
CA ILE A 473 36.21 19.03 -4.33
C ILE A 473 36.32 18.53 -5.78
N PHE A 474 35.80 19.26 -6.75
CA PHE A 474 35.85 18.92 -8.18
C PHE A 474 36.89 19.72 -8.99
N SER A 475 37.47 20.77 -8.40
CA SER A 475 38.41 21.68 -9.08
C SER A 475 39.57 20.95 -9.80
N GLU A 476 40.19 19.96 -9.16
CA GLU A 476 41.27 19.18 -9.78
C GLU A 476 40.78 18.42 -11.01
N ILE A 477 39.58 17.83 -10.94
CA ILE A 477 38.96 17.07 -12.03
C ILE A 477 38.60 18.01 -13.19
N ASP A 478 38.07 19.19 -12.88
CA ASP A 478 37.67 20.15 -13.90
C ASP A 478 38.84 20.77 -14.66
N SER A 479 40.01 20.85 -14.02
CA SER A 479 41.25 21.29 -14.65
C SER A 479 41.84 20.29 -15.65
N ILE A 480 41.35 19.03 -15.67
CA ILE A 480 41.84 18.01 -16.60
C ILE A 480 41.37 18.31 -18.02
N GLY A 481 42.31 18.68 -18.90
CA GLY A 481 42.07 18.98 -20.31
C GLY A 481 42.48 17.84 -21.25
N PHE A 482 41.71 17.66 -22.33
CA PHE A 482 41.99 16.70 -23.41
C PHE A 482 41.99 17.40 -24.76
N LYS A 483 43.09 17.31 -25.51
CA LYS A 483 43.23 18.01 -26.81
C LYS A 483 42.53 17.32 -27.98
N LYS A 484 42.20 16.03 -27.87
CA LYS A 484 41.66 15.20 -28.98
C LYS A 484 40.30 14.56 -28.70
N TRP A 485 39.78 14.72 -27.49
CA TRP A 485 38.54 14.06 -27.09
C TRP A 485 37.31 14.86 -27.52
N SER A 486 36.23 14.15 -27.83
CA SER A 486 34.96 14.81 -28.11
C SER A 486 34.41 15.47 -26.84
N LYS A 487 33.50 16.45 -27.02
CA LYS A 487 32.78 17.05 -25.88
C LYS A 487 32.08 16.01 -25.02
N ARG A 488 31.56 14.96 -25.67
CA ARG A 488 30.87 13.83 -25.03
C ARG A 488 31.82 13.02 -24.15
N ASP A 489 33.02 12.70 -24.64
CA ASP A 489 33.97 11.86 -23.89
C ASP A 489 34.55 12.63 -22.70
N CYS A 490 34.87 13.92 -22.89
CA CYS A 490 35.28 14.82 -21.82
C CYS A 490 34.21 14.91 -20.72
N LEU A 491 32.94 15.04 -21.10
CA LEU A 491 31.82 15.12 -20.16
C LEU A 491 31.74 13.84 -19.32
N PHE A 492 31.59 12.67 -19.94
CA PHE A 492 31.44 11.41 -19.19
C PHE A 492 32.66 11.07 -18.34
N PHE A 493 33.86 11.33 -18.83
CA PHE A 493 35.06 11.17 -18.02
C PHE A 493 35.03 12.00 -16.74
N LYS A 494 34.66 13.29 -16.86
CA LYS A 494 34.54 14.17 -15.70
C LYS A 494 33.40 13.71 -14.78
N SER A 495 32.23 13.36 -15.31
CA SER A 495 31.09 12.89 -14.50
C SER A 495 31.44 11.62 -13.72
N ILE A 496 32.16 10.66 -14.33
CA ILE A 496 32.61 9.45 -13.63
C ILE A 496 33.60 9.79 -12.51
N LEU A 497 34.58 10.65 -12.76
CA LEU A 497 35.53 11.07 -11.72
C LEU A 497 34.85 11.87 -10.60
N LYS A 498 33.91 12.76 -10.94
CA LYS A 498 33.12 13.54 -9.97
C LYS A 498 32.26 12.63 -9.10
N PHE A 499 31.63 11.61 -9.68
CA PHE A 499 30.95 10.56 -8.93
C PHE A 499 31.89 9.86 -7.94
N VAL A 500 33.06 9.39 -8.40
CA VAL A 500 34.03 8.70 -7.53
C VAL A 500 34.55 9.63 -6.44
N CYS A 501 34.79 10.90 -6.76
CA CYS A 501 35.20 11.93 -5.80
C CYS A 501 34.12 12.16 -4.73
N ALA A 502 32.86 12.37 -5.13
CA ALA A 502 31.74 12.53 -4.20
C ALA A 502 31.57 11.30 -3.28
N ARG A 503 31.66 10.09 -3.85
CA ARG A 503 31.62 8.85 -3.06
C ARG A 503 32.75 8.79 -2.03
N ASN A 504 33.98 9.17 -2.41
CA ASN A 504 35.12 9.18 -1.49
C ASN A 504 34.99 10.29 -0.44
N TYR A 505 34.50 11.46 -0.83
CA TYR A 505 34.15 12.55 0.08
C TYR A 505 33.23 12.03 1.19
N PHE A 506 32.06 11.50 0.82
CA PHE A 506 31.06 11.02 1.77
C PHE A 506 31.52 9.81 2.61
N ALA A 507 32.54 9.07 2.17
CA ALA A 507 33.10 7.95 2.92
C ALA A 507 34.12 8.36 3.98
N HIS A 508 34.80 9.50 3.81
CA HIS A 508 36.02 9.82 4.57
C HIS A 508 36.10 11.28 5.06
N HIS A 509 35.19 12.14 4.64
CA HIS A 509 35.23 13.57 4.86
C HIS A 509 33.84 14.12 5.22
N ALA A 510 33.82 15.27 5.89
CA ALA A 510 32.60 15.99 6.27
C ALA A 510 32.79 17.53 6.27
N TYR A 511 33.93 18.02 5.78
CA TYR A 511 34.34 19.42 5.93
C TYR A 511 33.61 20.40 5.00
N LYS A 512 32.80 19.89 4.06
CA LYS A 512 31.92 20.64 3.16
C LYS A 512 30.44 20.34 3.38
N ASP A 513 30.08 19.63 4.45
CA ASP A 513 28.69 19.19 4.65
C ASP A 513 27.73 20.38 4.72
N GLU A 514 28.12 21.50 5.36
CA GLU A 514 27.32 22.73 5.38
C GLU A 514 27.06 23.32 3.98
N GLU A 515 28.04 23.22 3.07
CA GLU A 515 27.90 23.70 1.70
C GLU A 515 27.04 22.76 0.86
N PHE A 516 27.13 21.46 1.10
CA PHE A 516 26.23 20.48 0.51
C PHE A 516 24.80 20.64 1.00
N ASP A 517 24.62 21.02 2.27
CA ASP A 517 23.31 21.09 2.92
C ASP A 517 22.51 22.37 2.58
N SER A 518 23.08 23.25 1.76
CA SER A 518 22.38 24.42 1.22
C SER A 518 21.48 24.06 0.04
N PHE A 519 20.22 24.50 0.07
CA PHE A 519 19.26 24.32 -1.03
C PHE A 519 19.70 24.96 -2.37
N ALA A 520 20.60 25.96 -2.33
CA ALA A 520 21.16 26.61 -3.51
C ALA A 520 22.55 26.08 -3.89
N SER A 521 22.98 24.95 -3.31
CA SER A 521 24.32 24.41 -3.49
C SER A 521 24.58 23.95 -4.93
N GLU A 522 25.47 24.66 -5.63
CA GLU A 522 26.00 24.22 -6.93
C GLU A 522 26.72 22.87 -6.81
N LEU A 523 27.41 22.64 -5.68
CA LEU A 523 28.15 21.41 -5.42
C LEU A 523 27.23 20.19 -5.25
N ALA A 524 26.10 20.34 -4.56
CA ALA A 524 25.09 19.30 -4.45
C ALA A 524 24.46 18.98 -5.81
N ALA A 525 24.12 20.02 -6.59
CA ALA A 525 23.55 19.87 -7.93
C ALA A 525 24.53 19.17 -8.88
N GLU A 526 25.81 19.55 -8.86
CA GLU A 526 26.83 18.94 -9.69
C GLU A 526 27.13 17.49 -9.30
N THR A 527 27.12 17.18 -8.01
CA THR A 527 27.18 15.80 -7.52
C THR A 527 26.04 14.98 -8.10
N LEU A 528 24.80 15.47 -7.95
CA LEU A 528 23.61 14.78 -8.44
C LEU A 528 23.64 14.53 -9.95
N MET A 529 23.97 15.56 -10.75
CA MET A 529 24.16 15.40 -12.20
C MET A 529 25.19 14.32 -12.52
N SER A 530 26.35 14.36 -11.84
CA SER A 530 27.42 13.38 -12.06
C SER A 530 27.02 11.94 -11.74
N LEU A 531 26.20 11.73 -10.69
CA LEU A 531 25.65 10.41 -10.36
C LEU A 531 24.75 9.88 -11.48
N VAL A 532 23.81 10.70 -11.95
CA VAL A 532 22.82 10.30 -12.97
C VAL A 532 23.50 10.09 -14.33
N GLU A 533 24.36 11.01 -14.74
CA GLU A 533 25.12 10.93 -16.00
C GLU A 533 26.00 9.67 -16.03
N THR A 534 26.66 9.35 -14.92
CA THR A 534 27.46 8.12 -14.80
C THR A 534 26.60 6.88 -14.97
N LEU A 535 25.42 6.81 -14.33
CA LEU A 535 24.52 5.67 -14.48
C LEU A 535 24.01 5.49 -15.91
N LEU A 536 23.63 6.59 -16.58
CA LEU A 536 23.21 6.54 -17.98
C LEU A 536 24.33 6.09 -18.92
N PHE A 537 25.58 6.47 -18.62
CA PHE A 537 26.75 5.99 -19.36
C PHE A 537 26.89 4.46 -19.26
N PHE A 538 26.86 3.91 -18.05
CA PHE A 538 26.97 2.47 -17.83
C PHE A 538 25.77 1.70 -18.37
N HIS A 539 24.57 2.28 -18.33
CA HIS A 539 23.37 1.70 -18.96
C HIS A 539 23.59 1.47 -20.45
N ARG A 540 24.06 2.49 -21.17
CA ARG A 540 24.32 2.38 -22.60
C ARG A 540 25.42 1.35 -22.92
N ILE A 541 26.47 1.27 -22.10
CA ILE A 541 27.53 0.26 -22.25
C ILE A 541 26.95 -1.16 -22.11
N CYS A 542 26.18 -1.40 -21.06
CA CYS A 542 25.59 -2.71 -20.79
C CYS A 542 24.57 -3.11 -21.86
N ASP A 543 23.72 -2.17 -22.30
CA ASP A 543 22.75 -2.39 -23.37
C ASP A 543 23.43 -2.73 -24.71
N LYS A 544 24.47 -1.99 -25.11
CA LYS A 544 25.29 -2.32 -26.30
C LYS A 544 25.86 -3.73 -26.21
N LYS A 545 26.44 -4.11 -25.05
CA LYS A 545 27.04 -5.43 -24.84
C LYS A 545 26.00 -6.55 -24.93
N ASN A 546 24.84 -6.38 -24.32
CA ASN A 546 23.77 -7.37 -24.33
C ASN A 546 23.23 -7.59 -25.75
N ARG A 547 23.06 -6.53 -26.55
CA ARG A 547 22.62 -6.63 -27.96
C ARG A 547 23.60 -7.41 -28.83
N LEU A 548 24.91 -7.20 -28.63
CA LEU A 548 25.96 -7.95 -29.33
C LEU A 548 25.97 -9.43 -28.96
N ALA A 549 25.60 -9.78 -27.72
CA ALA A 549 25.48 -11.17 -27.30
C ALA A 549 24.22 -11.85 -27.88
N SER A 550 23.09 -11.15 -27.98
CA SER A 550 21.84 -11.71 -28.54
C SER A 550 21.82 -11.81 -30.07
N GLY A 551 22.67 -11.06 -30.77
CA GLY A 551 22.77 -11.09 -32.24
C GLY A 551 23.67 -12.19 -32.79
N GLY A 552 24.28 -13.02 -31.93
CA GLY A 552 25.19 -14.11 -32.31
C GLY A 552 24.51 -15.43 -32.69
N ASP A 553 23.20 -15.57 -32.44
CA ASP A 553 22.43 -16.81 -32.72
C ASP A 553 21.51 -16.69 -33.96
N GLN A 554 21.75 -15.71 -34.83
CA GLN A 554 21.13 -15.64 -36.16
C GLN A 554 22.20 -15.42 -37.24
N VAL A 555 22.96 -16.48 -37.54
CA VAL A 555 23.61 -16.70 -38.85
C VAL A 555 23.42 -18.15 -39.24
#